data_AF-A0A8T5LR28-F1
#
_entry.id   AF-A0A8T5LR28-F1
#
_cell.length_a   1.000
_cell.length_b   1.000
_cell.length_c   1.000
_cell.angle_alpha   90.00
_cell.angle_beta   90.00
_cell.angle_gamma   90.00
#
_symmetry.space_group_name_H-M   'P 1'
#
loop_
_entity.id
_entity.type
_entity.pdbx_description
1 polymer ?
#
loop_
_entity_poly.entity_id
_entity_poly.type
_entity_poly.pdbx_seq_one_letter_code
_entity_poly.pdbx_strand_id
1 'polypeptide(L)' 'MKALYPGSFDPVTNGHVDIIERAAKMFDKVVVAVGENINKECLFNHQDRLEM' A
#
# COMPACT_ATOMS: atom_id res chain seq x y z
N MET A 1 -17.11 1.01 9.25
CA MET A 1 -15.75 1.06 9.84
C MET A 1 -14.71 1.24 8.74
N LYS A 2 -13.66 2.08 8.95
CA LYS A 2 -12.58 2.30 7.98
C LYS A 2 -11.29 1.63 8.44
N ALA A 3 -10.47 1.12 7.52
CA ALA A 3 -9.16 0.56 7.78
C ALA A 3 -8.05 1.32 7.03
N LEU A 4 -6.85 1.32 7.61
CA LEU A 4 -5.64 1.90 7.02
C LEU A 4 -4.60 0.79 6.89
N TYR A 5 -4.02 0.64 5.69
CA TYR A 5 -2.93 -0.27 5.42
C TYR A 5 -1.69 0.52 4.94
N PRO A 6 -0.82 0.94 5.88
CA PRO A 6 0.37 1.70 5.54
C PRO A 6 1.54 0.79 5.12
N GLY A 7 2.34 1.24 4.16
CA GLY A 7 3.52 0.49 3.70
C GLY A 7 4.34 1.26 2.69
N SER A 8 5.58 0.80 2.43
CA SER A 8 6.42 1.38 1.37
C SER A 8 5.92 1.02 -0.02
N PHE A 9 5.35 -0.17 -0.21
CA PHE A 9 4.85 -0.70 -1.49
C PHE A 9 5.83 -0.49 -2.65
N ASP A 10 7.07 -0.91 -2.42
CA ASP A 10 8.20 -0.68 -3.31
C ASP A 10 8.84 -2.02 -3.75
N PRO A 11 8.23 -2.74 -4.71
CA PRO A 11 6.93 -2.48 -5.34
C PRO A 11 5.75 -3.11 -4.56
N VAL A 12 4.53 -2.85 -5.04
CA VAL A 12 3.37 -3.65 -4.65
C VAL A 12 3.57 -5.12 -5.10
N THR A 13 3.03 -6.07 -4.35
CA THR A 13 3.18 -7.51 -4.60
C THR A 13 1.81 -8.17 -4.53
N ASN A 14 1.66 -9.37 -5.09
CA ASN A 14 0.42 -10.14 -4.99
C ASN A 14 0.05 -10.47 -3.52
N GLY A 15 1.03 -10.54 -2.62
CA GLY A 15 0.77 -10.67 -1.19
C GLY A 15 0.11 -9.41 -0.60
N HIS A 16 0.54 -8.21 -1.03
CA HIS A 16 -0.12 -6.97 -0.63
C HIS A 16 -1.56 -6.90 -1.14
N VAL A 17 -1.78 -7.32 -2.39
CA VAL A 17 -3.12 -7.37 -3.02
C VAL A 17 -4.04 -8.33 -2.27
N ASP A 18 -3.60 -9.54 -1.91
CA ASP A 18 -4.39 -10.48 -1.10
C ASP A 18 -4.88 -9.85 0.22
N ILE A 19 -3.98 -9.15 0.91
CA ILE A 19 -4.32 -8.47 2.17
C ILE A 19 -5.34 -7.35 1.93
N ILE A 20 -5.19 -6.56 0.87
CA ILE A 20 -6.13 -5.49 0.51
C ILE A 20 -7.51 -6.09 0.20
N GLU A 21 -7.58 -7.16 -0.61
CA GLU A 21 -8.83 -7.82 -0.98
C GLU A 21 -9.56 -8.41 0.24
N ARG A 22 -8.81 -9.02 1.15
CA ARG A 22 -9.37 -9.56 2.40
C ARG A 22 -9.87 -8.45 3.32
N ALA A 23 -9.11 -7.36 3.45
CA ALA A 23 -9.52 -6.19 4.23
C ALA A 23 -10.77 -5.52 3.63
N ALA A 24 -10.88 -5.43 2.30
CA ALA A 24 -12.03 -4.85 1.62
C ALA A 24 -13.33 -5.63 1.85
N LYS A 25 -13.26 -6.92 2.19
CA LYS A 25 -14.42 -7.74 2.59
C LYS A 25 -14.86 -7.51 4.03
N MET A 26 -14.00 -6.91 4.87
CA MET A 26 -14.23 -6.73 6.31
C MET A 26 -14.55 -5.28 6.69
N PHE A 27 -14.14 -4.31 5.87
CA PHE A 27 -14.26 -2.88 6.14
C PHE A 27 -14.93 -2.15 4.98
N ASP A 28 -15.77 -1.17 5.29
CA ASP A 28 -16.47 -0.36 4.27
C ASP A 28 -15.51 0.44 3.39
N LYS A 29 -14.31 0.76 3.92
CA LYS A 29 -13.25 1.44 3.18
C LYS A 29 -11.88 1.02 3.71
N VAL A 30 -10.99 0.67 2.79
CA VAL A 30 -9.56 0.44 3.05
C VAL A 30 -8.77 1.56 2.38
N VAL A 31 -7.93 2.25 3.15
CA VAL A 31 -6.98 3.25 2.63
C VAL A 31 -5.61 2.62 2.60
N VAL A 32 -5.02 2.48 1.42
CA VAL A 32 -3.62 2.06 1.25
C VAL A 32 -2.76 3.32 1.28
N ALA A 33 -1.91 3.45 2.31
CA ALA A 33 -1.07 4.63 2.47
C ALA A 33 0.38 4.30 2.07
N VAL A 34 0.77 4.80 0.89
CA VAL A 34 2.14 4.66 0.38
C VAL A 34 3.05 5.64 1.10
N GLY A 35 3.86 5.12 2.01
CA GLY A 35 4.80 5.91 2.79
C GLY A 35 6.06 6.25 2.00
N GLU A 36 6.54 7.47 2.17
CA GLU A 36 7.89 7.88 1.79
C GLU A 36 8.79 7.79 3.02
N ASN A 37 9.93 7.12 2.89
CA ASN A 37 10.93 7.02 3.96
C ASN A 37 12.25 7.58 3.45
N ILE A 38 12.61 8.78 3.90
CA ILE A 38 13.85 9.47 3.52
C ILE A 38 15.14 8.68 3.85
N ASN A 39 15.06 7.70 4.74
CA ASN A 39 16.19 6.86 5.15
C ASN A 39 16.29 5.55 4.36
N LYS A 40 15.44 5.34 3.34
CA LYS A 40 15.48 4.15 2.48
C LYS A 40 15.68 4.57 1.04
N GLU A 41 16.61 3.91 0.36
CA GLU A 41 16.67 3.94 -1.10
C GLU A 41 15.54 3.09 -1.65
N CYS A 42 14.58 3.75 -2.30
CA CYS A 42 13.47 3.07 -2.95
C CYS A 42 13.85 2.64 -4.38
N LEU A 43 13.37 1.46 -4.78
CA LEU A 43 13.53 0.95 -6.14
C LEU A 43 12.73 1.79 -7.14
N PHE A 44 11.54 2.23 -6.74
CA PHE A 44 10.66 3.09 -7.52
C PHE A 44 10.45 4.45 -6.84
N ASN A 45 10.34 5.50 -7.65
CA ASN A 45 10.03 6.83 -7.11
C ASN A 45 8.63 6.84 -6.48
N HIS A 46 8.32 7.87 -5.69
CA HIS A 46 7.04 7.91 -4.97
C HIS A 46 5.81 7.90 -5.90
N GLN A 47 5.90 8.59 -7.04
CA GLN A 47 4.81 8.68 -8.01
C GLN A 47 4.57 7.33 -8.70
N ASP A 48 5.63 6.64 -9.12
CA ASP A 48 5.53 5.33 -9.76
C ASP A 48 4.80 4.33 -8.84
N ARG A 49 5.08 4.35 -7.54
CA ARG A 49 4.43 3.47 -6.55
C ARG A 49 2.96 3.80 -6.29
N LEU A 50 2.52 5.03 -6.55
CA LEU A 50 1.11 5.42 -6.45
C LEU A 50 0.31 5.02 -7.69
N GLU A 51 0.97 4.85 -8.83
CA GLU A 51 0.34 4.50 -10.12
C GLU A 51 0.22 2.98 -10.36
N MET A 52 0.91 2.15 -9.56
CA MET A 52 0.82 0.68 -9.57
C MET A 52 -0.46 0.16 -8.93
#